data_AF-A9XY20-F1
#
_entry.id   AF-A9XY20-F1
#
_cell.length_a   1.000
_cell.length_b   1.000
_cell.length_c   1.000
_cell.angle_alpha   90.00
_cell.angle_beta   90.00
_cell.angle_gamma   90.00
#
_symmetry.space_group_name_H-M   'P 1'
#
loop_
_entity.id
_entity.type
_entity.pdbx_description
1 polymer ?
#
loop_
_entity_poly.entity_id
_entity_poly.type
_entity_poly.pdbx_seq_one_letter_code
_entity_poly.pdbx_strand_id
1 'polypeptide(L)'
;IKACADKLKWELDTFGYPPVFPEVEDVQESELKDDITIKDKSKGKKSKAAAKAGTAHYQWQIMKSLGLKDDEIKNFADSSYWLKYFPPLAIKDLSCLGAKVDWRRSFITTDANPYYDSFVRWQYIHLRERNKIKFGKRYTIFSPKDD
;
A
#
# COMPACT_ATOMS: atom_id res chain seq x y z
N ILE A 1 -2.21 -2.91 0.30
CA ILE A 1 -3.70 -2.91 0.39
C ILE A 1 -4.13 -3.13 1.83
N LYS A 2 -3.90 -4.31 2.41
CA LYS A 2 -4.34 -4.65 3.78
C LYS A 2 -3.89 -3.65 4.86
N ALA A 3 -2.59 -3.34 4.95
CA ALA A 3 -2.08 -2.35 5.91
C ALA A 3 -2.73 -0.95 5.79
N CYS A 4 -3.05 -0.49 4.57
CA CYS A 4 -3.74 0.79 4.37
C CYS A 4 -5.21 0.71 4.80
N ALA A 5 -5.88 -0.40 4.51
CA ALA A 5 -7.26 -0.66 4.96
C ALA A 5 -7.34 -0.74 6.49
N ASP A 6 -6.38 -1.41 7.14
CA ASP A 6 -6.31 -1.52 8.60
C ASP A 6 -5.99 -0.17 9.26
N LYS A 7 -5.12 0.65 8.65
CA LYS A 7 -4.87 2.03 9.10
C LYS A 7 -6.16 2.86 9.02
N LEU A 8 -6.91 2.75 7.93
CA LEU A 8 -8.17 3.48 7.74
C LEU A 8 -9.24 3.00 8.74
N LYS A 9 -9.31 1.68 8.98
CA LYS A 9 -10.19 1.11 10.01
C LYS A 9 -9.85 1.65 11.39
N TRP A 10 -8.58 1.69 11.76
CA TRP A 10 -8.13 2.27 13.02
C TRP A 10 -8.46 3.76 13.14
N GLU A 11 -8.27 4.54 12.07
CA GLU A 11 -8.63 5.96 12.03
C GLU A 11 -10.14 6.18 12.23
N LEU A 12 -10.99 5.33 11.62
CA LEU A 12 -12.44 5.36 11.83
C LEU A 12 -12.83 5.02 13.27
N ASP A 13 -12.23 3.99 13.85
CA ASP A 13 -12.52 3.54 15.22
C ASP A 13 -12.05 4.57 16.26
N THR A 14 -10.96 5.30 15.97
CA THR A 14 -10.36 6.26 16.91
C THR A 14 -10.96 7.67 16.81
N PHE A 15 -11.19 8.16 15.59
CA PHE A 15 -11.60 9.55 15.33
C PHE A 15 -13.06 9.70 14.88
N GLY A 16 -13.77 8.59 14.69
CA GLY A 16 -15.18 8.57 14.28
C GLY A 16 -15.41 8.78 12.79
N TYR A 17 -16.66 9.07 12.42
CA TYR A 17 -17.10 9.29 11.05
C TYR A 17 -18.05 10.50 10.95
N PRO A 18 -17.71 11.57 10.20
CA PRO A 18 -16.41 11.82 9.57
C PRO A 18 -15.31 12.04 10.62
N PRO A 19 -14.08 11.57 10.39
CA PRO A 19 -13.02 11.62 11.39
C PRO A 19 -12.59 13.06 11.65
N VAL A 20 -12.56 13.42 12.94
CA VAL A 20 -12.01 14.69 13.41
C VAL A 20 -10.63 14.42 13.97
N PHE A 21 -9.61 14.76 13.19
CA PHE A 21 -8.22 14.60 13.61
C PHE A 21 -7.81 15.76 14.53
N PRO A 22 -6.96 15.51 15.54
CA PRO A 22 -6.30 16.58 16.28
C PRO A 22 -5.56 17.48 15.29
N GLU A 23 -5.63 18.81 15.48
CA GLU A 23 -4.75 19.74 14.78
C GLU A 23 -3.32 19.41 15.18
N VAL A 24 -2.61 18.72 14.29
CA VAL A 24 -1.17 18.59 14.40
C VAL A 24 -0.65 19.96 13.98
N GLU A 25 -0.21 20.78 14.95
CA GLU A 25 0.70 21.87 14.64
C GLU A 25 1.80 21.28 13.76
N ASP A 26 2.07 21.90 12.62
CA ASP A 26 3.21 21.55 11.78
C ASP A 26 4.45 21.58 12.68
N VAL A 27 4.86 20.40 13.17
CA VAL A 27 6.20 20.22 13.70
C VAL A 27 7.07 20.33 12.45
N GLN A 28 7.42 21.58 12.12
CA GLN A 28 8.61 21.91 11.37
C GLN A 28 9.67 20.92 11.81
N GLU A 29 10.26 20.17 10.86
CA GLU A 29 11.40 19.29 11.10
C GLU A 29 12.33 19.98 12.12
N SER A 30 12.23 19.57 13.38
CA SER A 30 12.99 20.19 14.44
C SER A 30 14.45 19.93 14.09
N GLU A 31 15.16 21.03 13.90
CA GLU A 31 16.57 21.07 13.57
C GLU A 31 17.36 20.12 14.48
N LEU A 32 17.86 19.03 13.91
CA LEU A 32 19.11 18.44 14.34
C LEU A 32 20.18 18.89 13.35
N LYS A 33 20.41 20.21 13.35
CA LYS A 33 21.70 20.78 12.94
C LYS A 33 22.56 20.83 14.20
N ASP A 34 23.18 19.70 14.54
CA ASP A 34 24.42 19.72 15.31
C ASP A 34 25.40 18.73 14.67
N ASP A 35 26.18 19.34 13.79
CA ASP A 35 27.61 19.12 13.53
C ASP A 35 28.11 17.68 13.28
N ILE A 36 27.97 17.22 12.03
CA ILE A 36 29.01 16.36 11.43
C ILE A 36 29.24 16.80 9.99
N THR A 37 30.31 17.56 9.79
CA THR A 37 30.84 17.89 8.47
C THR A 37 31.29 16.61 7.75
N ILE A 38 30.46 16.04 6.87
CA ILE A 38 30.87 14.94 5.98
C ILE A 38 30.83 15.43 4.52
N LYS A 39 32.03 15.74 4.00
CA LYS A 39 32.35 15.71 2.58
C LYS A 39 32.04 14.31 2.03
N ASP A 40 30.92 14.12 1.32
CA ASP A 40 30.86 13.22 0.17
C ASP A 40 29.56 13.39 -0.64
N LYS A 41 29.68 13.66 -1.95
CA LYS A 41 28.55 13.85 -2.91
C LYS A 41 28.06 12.52 -3.50
N SER A 42 27.93 11.47 -2.69
CA SER A 42 27.63 10.11 -3.19
C SER A 42 26.41 9.42 -2.55
N LYS A 43 25.64 10.07 -1.66
CA LYS A 43 24.43 9.48 -1.02
C LYS A 43 23.13 10.22 -1.35
N GLY A 44 22.67 10.08 -2.59
CA GLY A 44 21.34 10.53 -3.05
C GLY A 44 20.13 9.74 -2.52
N LYS A 45 20.15 9.28 -1.25
CA LYS A 45 19.03 8.52 -0.65
C LYS A 45 18.00 9.40 0.07
N LYS A 46 18.36 10.60 0.54
CA LYS A 46 17.42 11.48 1.30
C LYS A 46 16.38 12.20 0.42
N SER A 47 16.68 12.43 -0.86
CA SER A 47 15.80 13.21 -1.76
C SER A 47 14.50 12.51 -2.17
N LYS A 48 14.44 11.16 -2.17
CA LYS A 48 13.21 10.42 -2.54
C LYS A 48 12.19 10.27 -1.40
N ALA A 49 12.63 10.36 -0.14
CA ALA A 49 11.74 10.25 1.02
C ALA A 49 10.97 11.56 1.23
N ALA A 50 11.66 12.70 1.17
CA ALA A 50 11.04 14.02 1.25
C ALA A 50 10.04 14.28 0.11
N ALA A 51 10.34 13.85 -1.12
CA ALA A 51 9.42 14.00 -2.25
C ALA A 51 8.18 13.07 -2.21
N LYS A 52 8.15 12.09 -1.29
CA LYS A 52 7.04 11.15 -1.11
C LYS A 52 6.23 11.42 0.16
N ALA A 53 6.68 12.33 1.03
CA ALA A 53 5.89 12.82 2.14
C ALA A 53 4.87 13.80 1.57
N GLY A 54 3.71 13.29 1.15
CA GLY A 54 2.56 14.15 0.88
C GLY A 54 2.18 14.91 2.15
N THR A 55 1.53 16.06 1.98
CA THR A 55 1.02 16.92 3.08
C THR A 55 -0.07 16.27 3.94
N ALA A 56 -0.44 15.01 3.65
CA ALA A 56 -1.48 14.28 4.35
C ALA A 56 -0.87 13.26 5.33
N HIS A 57 -1.13 13.44 6.62
CA HIS A 57 -0.63 12.58 7.68
C HIS A 57 -1.50 11.32 7.88
N TYR A 58 -2.80 11.45 7.62
CA TYR A 58 -3.79 10.38 7.80
C TYR A 58 -4.18 9.73 6.49
N GLN A 59 -4.47 8.43 6.52
CA GLN A 59 -4.91 7.68 5.35
C GLN A 59 -6.23 8.24 4.81
N TRP A 60 -7.14 8.66 5.69
CA TRP A 60 -8.39 9.31 5.33
C TRP A 60 -8.19 10.58 4.48
N GLN A 61 -7.22 11.42 4.84
CA GLN A 61 -6.90 12.64 4.10
C GLN A 61 -6.37 12.34 2.69
N ILE A 62 -5.57 11.28 2.55
CA ILE A 62 -5.09 10.80 1.23
C ILE A 62 -6.28 10.34 0.38
N MET A 63 -7.23 9.60 0.98
CA MET A 63 -8.42 9.14 0.27
C MET A 63 -9.33 10.30 -0.16
N LYS A 64 -9.43 11.37 0.65
CA LYS A 64 -10.11 12.61 0.27
C LYS A 64 -9.41 13.33 -0.89
N SER A 65 -8.08 13.36 -0.92
CA SER A 65 -7.34 14.02 -2.00
C SER A 65 -7.45 13.28 -3.35
N LEU A 66 -7.77 11.99 -3.32
CA LEU A 66 -8.18 11.20 -4.50
C LEU A 66 -9.58 11.58 -5.04
N GLY A 67 -10.29 12.51 -4.39
CA GLY A 67 -11.62 12.97 -4.80
C GLY A 67 -12.77 12.05 -4.38
N LEU A 68 -12.54 11.15 -3.42
CA LEU A 68 -13.56 10.23 -2.91
C LEU A 68 -14.46 10.93 -1.89
N LYS A 69 -15.74 10.54 -1.87
CA LYS A 69 -16.71 11.02 -0.86
C LYS A 69 -16.53 10.25 0.45
N ASP A 70 -16.85 10.88 1.57
CA ASP A 70 -16.72 10.28 2.91
C ASP A 70 -17.45 8.93 3.02
N ASP A 71 -18.63 8.81 2.41
CA ASP A 71 -19.42 7.56 2.37
C ASP A 71 -18.78 6.43 1.57
N GLU A 72 -17.89 6.75 0.64
CA GLU A 72 -17.13 5.75 -0.11
C GLU A 72 -15.86 5.36 0.63
N ILE A 73 -15.19 6.33 1.26
CA ILE A 73 -13.94 6.12 2.00
C ILE A 73 -14.13 5.09 3.12
N LYS A 74 -15.28 5.09 3.82
CA LYS A 74 -15.57 4.10 4.87
C LYS A 74 -15.50 2.64 4.37
N ASN A 75 -15.89 2.40 3.11
CA ASN A 75 -15.89 1.04 2.54
C ASN A 75 -14.46 0.52 2.31
N PHE A 76 -13.47 1.41 2.22
CA PHE A 76 -12.05 1.03 2.09
C PHE A 76 -11.43 0.56 3.41
N ALA A 77 -12.16 0.57 4.53
CA ALA A 77 -11.76 -0.17 5.71
C ALA A 77 -11.73 -1.69 5.46
N ASP A 78 -12.54 -2.19 4.52
CA ASP A 78 -12.43 -3.56 4.01
C ASP A 78 -11.44 -3.62 2.84
N SER A 79 -10.38 -4.43 3.00
CA SER A 79 -9.39 -4.69 1.96
C SER A 79 -9.99 -5.24 0.67
N SER A 80 -11.13 -5.94 0.74
CA SER A 80 -11.80 -6.52 -0.44
C SER A 80 -12.40 -5.45 -1.34
N TYR A 81 -12.80 -4.31 -0.77
CA TYR A 81 -13.35 -3.20 -1.55
C TYR A 81 -12.30 -2.58 -2.47
N TRP A 82 -11.04 -2.52 -2.04
CA TRP A 82 -9.93 -2.05 -2.87
C TRP A 82 -9.78 -2.86 -4.16
N LEU A 83 -9.96 -4.18 -4.05
CA LEU A 83 -9.87 -5.12 -5.18
C LEU A 83 -11.01 -4.95 -6.19
N LYS A 84 -12.14 -4.35 -5.77
CA LYS A 84 -13.28 -4.05 -6.66
C LYS A 84 -13.18 -2.66 -7.25
N TYR A 85 -12.67 -1.69 -6.48
CA TYR A 85 -12.69 -0.28 -6.87
C TYR A 85 -11.54 0.10 -7.82
N PHE A 86 -10.30 -0.24 -7.48
CA PHE A 86 -9.13 0.24 -8.24
C PHE A 86 -8.85 -0.50 -9.55
N PRO A 87 -9.04 -1.83 -9.68
CA PRO A 87 -8.72 -2.51 -10.94
C PRO A 87 -9.51 -2.00 -12.16
N PRO A 88 -10.83 -1.73 -12.08
CA PRO A 88 -11.56 -1.12 -13.18
C PRO A 88 -11.04 0.28 -13.55
N LEU A 89 -10.64 1.08 -12.57
CA LEU A 89 -10.05 2.42 -12.81
C LEU A 89 -8.71 2.30 -13.54
N ALA A 90 -7.85 1.37 -13.14
CA ALA A 90 -6.57 1.14 -13.83
C ALA A 90 -6.77 0.75 -15.30
N ILE A 91 -7.77 -0.09 -15.60
CA ILE A 91 -8.11 -0.46 -16.99
C ILE A 91 -8.59 0.76 -17.77
N LYS A 92 -9.45 1.59 -17.18
CA LYS A 92 -9.95 2.83 -17.78
C LYS A 92 -8.80 3.79 -18.10
N ASP A 93 -7.90 4.01 -17.15
CA ASP A 93 -6.78 4.94 -17.29
C ASP A 93 -5.80 4.47 -18.38
N LEU A 94 -5.47 3.17 -18.39
CA LEU A 94 -4.62 2.59 -19.42
C LEU A 94 -5.27 2.59 -20.81
N SER A 95 -6.60 2.46 -20.88
CA SER A 95 -7.36 2.60 -22.13
C SER A 95 -7.35 4.05 -22.62
N CYS A 96 -7.52 5.02 -21.73
CA CYS A 96 -7.41 6.44 -22.04
C CYS A 96 -5.99 6.83 -22.50
N LEU A 97 -4.96 6.18 -21.95
CA LEU A 97 -3.57 6.33 -22.40
C LEU A 97 -3.34 5.78 -23.83
N GLY A 98 -4.21 4.88 -24.33
CA GLY A 98 -4.04 4.21 -25.61
C GLY A 98 -3.07 3.03 -25.56
N ALA A 99 -2.96 2.36 -24.40
CA ALA A 99 -2.09 1.20 -24.25
C ALA A 99 -2.59 0.02 -25.12
N LYS A 100 -1.68 -0.62 -25.87
CA LYS A 100 -1.99 -1.77 -26.75
C LYS A 100 -2.05 -3.07 -25.95
N VAL A 101 -3.08 -3.23 -25.11
CA VAL A 101 -3.25 -4.35 -24.17
C VAL A 101 -4.44 -5.23 -24.57
N ASP A 102 -4.28 -6.57 -24.48
CA ASP A 102 -5.39 -7.52 -24.60
C ASP A 102 -6.09 -7.72 -23.25
N TRP A 103 -7.18 -6.99 -23.04
CA TRP A 103 -7.96 -6.98 -21.80
C TRP A 103 -8.58 -8.33 -21.43
N ARG A 104 -8.70 -9.27 -22.37
CA ARG A 104 -9.22 -10.62 -22.09
C ARG A 104 -8.27 -11.44 -21.21
N ARG A 105 -7.03 -10.98 -21.05
CA ARG A 105 -6.00 -11.60 -20.22
C ARG A 105 -5.80 -10.88 -18.88
N SER A 106 -6.67 -9.95 -18.53
CA SER A 106 -6.64 -9.24 -17.25
C SER A 106 -7.18 -10.12 -16.12
N PHE A 107 -6.52 -10.12 -14.97
CA PHE A 107 -6.93 -10.89 -13.79
C PHE A 107 -6.44 -10.24 -12.49
N ILE A 108 -7.02 -10.66 -11.36
CA ILE A 108 -6.61 -10.26 -10.00
C ILE A 108 -5.74 -11.39 -9.41
N THR A 109 -4.76 -11.02 -8.59
CA THR A 109 -3.71 -11.92 -8.07
C THR A 109 -3.99 -12.51 -6.69
N THR A 110 -5.05 -12.07 -6.02
CA THR A 110 -5.45 -12.59 -4.71
C THR A 110 -6.31 -13.86 -4.86
N ASP A 111 -6.60 -14.50 -3.72
CA ASP A 111 -7.52 -15.62 -3.57
C ASP A 111 -8.95 -15.33 -4.08
N ALA A 112 -9.32 -14.06 -4.22
CA ALA A 112 -10.55 -13.64 -4.88
C ALA A 112 -10.69 -14.16 -6.33
N ASN A 113 -9.58 -14.52 -6.98
CA ASN A 113 -9.58 -15.17 -8.28
C ASN A 113 -9.24 -16.67 -8.15
N PRO A 114 -10.23 -17.58 -8.20
CA PRO A 114 -9.99 -19.00 -8.00
C PRO A 114 -9.11 -19.64 -9.08
N TYR A 115 -9.13 -19.12 -10.32
CA TYR A 115 -8.29 -19.64 -11.40
C TYR A 115 -6.80 -19.35 -11.14
N TYR A 116 -6.49 -18.13 -10.72
CA TYR A 116 -5.12 -17.74 -10.42
C TYR A 116 -4.63 -18.39 -9.13
N ASP A 117 -5.48 -18.49 -8.10
CA ASP A 117 -5.17 -19.22 -6.87
C ASP A 117 -4.83 -20.70 -7.16
N SER A 118 -5.63 -21.37 -7.99
CA SER A 118 -5.36 -22.75 -8.40
C SER A 118 -4.02 -22.88 -9.15
N PHE A 119 -3.70 -21.93 -10.03
CA PHE A 119 -2.42 -21.88 -10.73
C PHE A 119 -1.24 -21.72 -9.77
N VAL A 120 -1.32 -20.82 -8.79
CA VAL A 120 -0.26 -20.62 -7.79
C VAL A 120 -0.13 -21.86 -6.88
N ARG A 121 -1.25 -22.47 -6.48
CA ARG A 121 -1.22 -23.73 -5.71
C ARG A 121 -0.51 -24.84 -6.47
N TRP A 122 -0.86 -25.03 -7.74
CA TRP A 122 -0.17 -25.95 -8.64
C TRP A 122 1.35 -25.65 -8.66
N GLN A 123 1.75 -24.39 -8.84
CA GLN A 123 3.15 -23.99 -8.84
C GLN A 123 3.88 -24.35 -7.54
N TYR A 124 3.29 -24.05 -6.39
CA TYR A 124 3.90 -24.34 -5.08
C TYR A 124 3.99 -25.83 -4.77
N ILE A 125 3.00 -26.63 -5.19
CA ILE A 125 3.05 -28.10 -5.08
C ILE A 125 4.26 -28.63 -5.86
N HIS A 126 4.43 -28.20 -7.12
CA HIS A 126 5.54 -28.64 -7.97
C HIS A 126 6.91 -28.19 -7.42
N LEU A 127 6.99 -26.98 -6.86
CA LEU A 127 8.22 -26.49 -6.22
C LEU A 127 8.57 -27.29 -4.96
N ARG A 128 7.55 -27.70 -4.19
CA ARG A 128 7.74 -28.56 -3.01
C ARG A 128 8.22 -29.95 -3.41
N GLU A 129 7.60 -30.58 -4.42
CA GLU A 129 8.00 -31.89 -4.96
C GLU A 129 9.45 -31.89 -5.47
N ARG A 130 9.87 -30.80 -6.10
CA ARG A 130 11.26 -30.61 -6.58
C ARG A 130 12.23 -30.15 -5.50
N ASN A 131 11.85 -30.22 -4.23
CA ASN A 131 12.69 -29.85 -3.09
C ASN A 131 13.19 -28.39 -3.12
N LYS A 132 12.48 -27.48 -3.80
CA LYS A 132 12.84 -26.05 -3.87
C LYS A 132 12.26 -25.24 -2.70
N ILE A 133 11.22 -25.75 -2.04
CA ILE A 133 10.67 -25.17 -0.82
C ILE A 133 11.18 -25.98 0.37
N LYS A 134 11.82 -25.30 1.33
CA LYS A 134 12.35 -25.90 2.56
C LYS A 134 11.81 -25.13 3.75
N PHE A 135 11.48 -25.85 4.81
CA PHE A 135 11.06 -25.29 6.09
C PHE A 135 12.22 -25.36 7.08
N GLY A 136 12.45 -24.28 7.84
CA GLY A 136 13.50 -24.22 8.85
C GLY A 136 13.68 -22.81 9.41
N LYS A 137 14.40 -22.69 10.53
CA LYS A 137 14.71 -21.39 11.14
C LYS A 137 15.76 -20.67 10.30
N ARG A 138 15.45 -19.44 9.89
CA ARG A 138 16.32 -18.56 9.10
C ARG A 138 16.25 -17.16 9.69
N TYR A 139 17.35 -16.43 9.62
CA TYR A 139 17.34 -15.01 9.94
C TYR A 139 16.68 -14.26 8.79
N THR A 140 15.61 -13.54 9.10
CA THR A 140 14.86 -12.69 8.17
C THR A 140 14.58 -11.37 8.84
N ILE A 141 14.50 -10.30 8.07
CA ILE A 141 14.00 -9.02 8.59
C ILE A 141 12.54 -9.24 8.99
N PHE A 142 12.23 -8.90 10.24
CA PHE A 142 10.92 -9.12 10.84
C PHE A 142 10.43 -7.83 11.49
N SER A 143 9.15 -7.56 11.33
CA SER A 143 8.48 -6.39 11.89
C SER A 143 7.43 -6.88 12.89
N PRO A 144 7.62 -6.67 14.21
CA PRO A 144 6.64 -7.10 15.21
C PRO A 144 5.26 -6.48 15.08
N LYS A 145 5.11 -5.44 14.25
CA LYS A 145 3.84 -4.76 13.98
C LYS A 145 3.04 -5.43 12.85
N ASP A 146 3.72 -6.19 11.99
CA ASP A 146 3.11 -6.85 10.83
C ASP A 146 2.80 -8.34 11.08
N ASP A 147 3.15 -8.86 12.26
CA ASP A 147 2.84 -10.22 12.73
C ASP A 147 1.40 -10.30 13.27
#